data_AF-A0AAX6MBD5-F1
#
_entry.id   AF-A0AAX6MBD5-F1
#
_cell.length_a   1.000
_cell.length_b   1.000
_cell.length_c   1.000
_cell.angle_alpha   90.00
_cell.angle_beta   90.00
_cell.angle_gamma   90.00
#
_symmetry.space_group_name_H-M   'P 1'
#
loop_
_entity.id
_entity.type
_entity.pdbx_description
1 polymer ?
#
loop_
_entity_poly.entity_id
_entity_poly.type
_entity_poly.pdbx_seq_one_letter_code
_entity_poly.pdbx_strand_id
1 'polypeptide(L)'
;MDFLDELESMAQVAIQQPQQLDEIDSDDIKRWQSLFGYAYAQAVQKIQEHRTDLSRVLVTDSHWDIVRVEKEAQGYDKEAYEHSCSLAARTSMVVPERAQGKASKPSFYLLKLDGPFSDVTHVKSAARLHETPPDFSGTDDSGEPTTFCKVSADTKETLLNYLSDQGLQFQPTFVRYSKAEKYLSSWSAYPTLGIDATMPQYRVNSMDDPRLLPAQNQYPVWYFFYGTLGDPSVLKRLLGCEPSYHPASVAHATLKTWGGKYKALVESFDDKKEVQGQAFLVENQDQEHCLQLYETDKYDVVRCEIQLDGKKLKGLTFRFTGDVDP
;
A
#
# COMPACT_ATOMS: atom_id res chain seq x y z
N MET A 1 2.57 -8.70 4.77
CA MET A 1 3.82 -7.98 4.45
C MET A 1 3.53 -7.04 3.30
N ASP A 2 4.15 -5.87 3.30
CA ASP A 2 3.99 -4.84 2.27
C ASP A 2 4.89 -5.18 1.08
N PHE A 3 4.34 -5.20 -0.12
CA PHE A 3 5.06 -5.54 -1.35
C PHE A 3 6.15 -4.50 -1.67
N LEU A 4 5.94 -3.24 -1.25
CA LEU A 4 6.94 -2.18 -1.41
C LEU A 4 8.11 -2.36 -0.43
N ASP A 5 7.82 -2.75 0.81
CA ASP A 5 8.86 -3.06 1.79
C ASP A 5 9.65 -4.32 1.38
N GLU A 6 8.99 -5.33 0.80
CA GLU A 6 9.65 -6.51 0.23
C GLU A 6 10.55 -6.14 -0.96
N LEU A 7 10.08 -5.27 -1.87
CA LEU A 7 10.87 -4.84 -3.04
C LEU A 7 12.05 -3.95 -2.63
N GLU A 8 11.85 -3.05 -1.65
CA GLU A 8 12.90 -2.22 -1.07
C GLU A 8 13.94 -3.08 -0.33
N SER A 9 13.49 -4.11 0.40
CA SER A 9 14.37 -5.10 1.04
C SER A 9 15.17 -5.88 -0.01
N MET A 10 14.54 -6.36 -1.08
CA MET A 10 15.23 -7.08 -2.17
C MET A 10 16.26 -6.20 -2.89
N ALA A 11 15.96 -4.92 -3.10
CA ALA A 11 16.88 -3.97 -3.71
C ALA A 11 18.11 -3.70 -2.81
N GLN A 12 17.91 -3.61 -1.49
CA GLN A 12 19.02 -3.47 -0.54
C GLN A 12 19.91 -4.72 -0.49
N VAL A 13 19.31 -5.93 -0.57
CA VAL A 13 20.08 -7.20 -0.64
C VAL A 13 20.96 -7.23 -1.90
N ALA A 14 20.43 -6.82 -3.05
CA ALA A 14 21.18 -6.81 -4.30
C ALA A 14 22.38 -5.84 -4.29
N ILE A 15 22.27 -4.71 -3.56
CA ILE A 15 23.35 -3.72 -3.41
C ILE A 15 24.46 -4.23 -2.47
N GLN A 16 24.10 -5.02 -1.46
CA GLN A 16 25.04 -5.55 -0.46
C GLN A 16 25.73 -6.85 -0.88
N GLN A 17 25.35 -7.46 -2.01
CA GLN A 17 26.05 -8.64 -2.52
C GLN A 17 27.47 -8.27 -2.99
N PRO A 18 28.54 -8.84 -2.39
CA PRO A 18 29.89 -8.68 -2.91
C PRO A 18 29.98 -9.33 -4.30
N GLN A 19 30.72 -8.71 -5.23
CA GLN A 19 30.90 -9.20 -6.61
C GLN A 19 31.71 -10.53 -6.69
N GLN A 20 32.18 -11.06 -5.56
CA GLN A 20 32.75 -12.40 -5.43
C GLN A 20 32.10 -13.11 -4.23
N LEU A 21 31.70 -14.37 -4.42
CA LEU A 21 31.31 -15.27 -3.34
C LEU A 21 32.53 -15.46 -2.42
N ASP A 22 32.54 -14.80 -1.26
CA ASP A 22 33.54 -15.07 -0.23
C ASP A 22 33.51 -16.56 0.12
N GLU A 23 34.70 -17.18 0.19
CA GLU A 23 34.85 -18.56 0.66
C GLU A 23 34.20 -18.68 2.05
N ILE A 24 33.38 -19.71 2.24
CA ILE A 24 32.68 -19.94 3.50
C ILE A 24 33.73 -20.31 4.55
N ASP A 25 33.89 -19.46 5.56
CA ASP A 25 34.89 -19.67 6.59
C ASP A 25 34.56 -20.91 7.43
N SER A 26 35.59 -21.64 7.85
CA SER A 26 35.44 -22.85 8.67
C SER A 26 34.77 -22.55 10.01
N ASP A 27 34.90 -21.33 10.52
CA ASP A 27 34.31 -20.93 11.79
C ASP A 27 32.82 -20.60 11.64
N ASP A 28 32.37 -20.09 10.49
CA ASP A 28 30.95 -19.92 10.16
C ASP A 28 30.23 -21.28 10.09
N ILE A 29 30.88 -22.28 9.47
CA ILE A 29 30.32 -23.64 9.38
C ILE A 29 30.13 -24.22 10.78
N LYS A 30 31.15 -24.17 11.64
CA LYS A 30 31.06 -24.68 13.02
C LYS A 30 29.97 -23.95 13.83
N ARG A 31 29.84 -22.64 13.64
CA ARG A 31 28.81 -21.81 14.27
C ARG A 31 27.42 -22.30 13.88
N TRP A 32 27.15 -22.51 12.59
CA TRP A 32 25.84 -22.97 12.11
C TRP A 32 25.53 -24.42 12.51
N GLN A 33 26.53 -25.30 12.59
CA GLN A 33 26.36 -26.65 13.14
C GLN A 33 25.95 -26.62 14.61
N SER A 34 26.57 -25.75 15.42
CA SER A 34 26.29 -25.61 16.85
C SER A 34 24.92 -24.97 17.12
N LEU A 35 24.57 -23.92 16.37
CA LEU A 35 23.35 -23.14 16.60
C LEU A 35 22.09 -23.84 16.07
N PHE A 36 22.18 -24.52 14.92
CA PHE A 36 21.01 -25.10 14.23
C PHE A 36 21.01 -26.64 14.19
N GLY A 37 22.05 -27.29 14.74
CA GLY A 37 22.16 -28.75 14.76
C GLY A 37 22.44 -29.38 13.39
N TYR A 38 22.98 -28.63 12.44
CA TYR A 38 23.24 -29.11 11.09
C TYR A 38 24.48 -30.01 11.00
N ALA A 39 24.45 -31.00 10.11
CA ALA A 39 25.66 -31.70 9.68
C ALA A 39 26.54 -30.76 8.83
N TYR A 40 27.85 -31.04 8.73
CA TYR A 40 28.82 -30.17 8.04
C TYR A 40 28.38 -29.80 6.61
N ALA A 41 28.00 -30.81 5.82
CA ALA A 41 27.52 -30.60 4.46
C ALA A 41 26.21 -29.80 4.40
N GLN A 42 25.33 -29.95 5.39
CA GLN A 42 24.08 -29.20 5.49
C GLN A 42 24.31 -27.75 5.90
N ALA A 43 25.25 -27.48 6.81
CA ALA A 43 25.63 -26.13 7.21
C ALA A 43 26.21 -25.34 6.02
N VAL A 44 27.11 -25.96 5.25
CA VAL A 44 27.65 -25.36 4.01
C VAL A 44 26.54 -25.03 3.03
N GLN A 45 25.64 -25.99 2.76
CA GLN A 45 24.52 -25.79 1.86
C GLN A 45 23.59 -24.66 2.35
N LYS A 46 23.28 -24.62 3.65
CA LYS A 46 22.37 -23.62 4.23
C LYS A 46 22.96 -22.21 4.22
N ILE A 47 24.26 -22.07 4.43
CA ILE A 47 24.97 -20.79 4.29
C ILE A 47 24.92 -20.33 2.83
N GLN A 48 25.18 -21.23 1.87
CA GLN A 48 25.10 -20.89 0.44
C GLN A 48 23.69 -20.48 0.02
N GLU A 49 22.67 -21.24 0.43
CA GLU A 49 21.27 -20.92 0.18
C GLU A 49 20.90 -19.56 0.79
N HIS A 50 21.35 -19.28 2.02
CA HIS A 50 21.09 -17.99 2.67
C HIS A 50 21.77 -16.83 1.93
N ARG A 51 23.05 -16.95 1.56
CA ARG A 51 23.80 -15.90 0.84
C ARG A 51 23.25 -15.63 -0.56
N THR A 52 22.72 -16.65 -1.23
CA THR A 52 22.14 -16.56 -2.59
C THR A 52 20.67 -16.15 -2.61
N ASP A 53 19.96 -16.26 -1.49
CA ASP A 53 18.56 -15.84 -1.36
C ASP A 53 18.45 -14.31 -1.28
N LEU A 54 17.95 -13.71 -2.37
CA LEU A 54 17.66 -12.27 -2.48
C LEU A 54 16.44 -11.82 -1.66
N SER A 55 15.64 -12.77 -1.16
CA SER A 55 14.47 -12.54 -0.31
C SER A 55 14.72 -12.83 1.17
N ARG A 56 15.98 -13.06 1.56
CA ARG A 56 16.33 -13.35 2.96
C ARG A 56 15.95 -12.19 3.89
N VAL A 57 15.63 -12.53 5.13
CA VAL A 57 15.41 -11.53 6.18
C VAL A 57 16.74 -10.85 6.47
N LEU A 58 16.86 -9.56 6.15
CA LEU A 58 17.98 -8.73 6.56
C LEU A 58 17.68 -8.07 7.90
N VAL A 59 18.65 -8.13 8.80
CA VAL A 59 18.60 -7.40 10.07
C VAL A 59 19.36 -6.09 9.86
N THR A 60 18.67 -4.95 10.01
CA THR A 60 19.30 -3.63 9.87
C THR A 60 20.43 -3.46 10.89
N ASP A 61 21.46 -2.67 10.59
CA ASP A 61 22.58 -2.45 11.52
C ASP A 61 22.10 -1.88 12.85
N SER A 62 21.11 -0.99 12.82
CA SER A 62 20.47 -0.45 14.02
C SER A 62 19.74 -1.52 14.83
N HIS A 63 19.07 -2.49 14.21
CA HIS A 63 18.47 -3.61 14.93
C HIS A 63 19.53 -4.56 15.48
N TRP A 64 20.58 -4.83 14.70
CA TRP A 64 21.69 -5.67 15.15
C TRP A 64 22.40 -5.03 16.34
N ASP A 65 22.68 -3.72 16.34
CA ASP A 65 23.28 -3.01 17.49
C ASP A 65 22.50 -3.20 18.79
N ILE A 66 21.17 -3.27 18.72
CA ILE A 66 20.29 -3.46 19.88
C ILE A 66 20.42 -4.88 20.44
N VAL A 67 20.51 -5.89 19.58
CA VAL A 67 20.47 -7.31 19.99
C VAL A 67 21.86 -7.98 20.05
N ARG A 68 22.90 -7.31 19.53
CA ARG A 68 24.27 -7.86 19.35
C ARG A 68 24.81 -8.48 20.63
N VAL A 69 24.79 -7.73 21.73
CA VAL A 69 25.38 -8.17 23.01
C VAL A 69 24.74 -9.45 23.52
N GLU A 70 23.42 -9.56 23.40
CA GLU A 70 22.68 -10.75 23.84
C GLU A 70 22.89 -11.93 22.89
N LYS A 71 22.88 -11.66 21.58
CA LYS A 71 22.95 -12.70 20.55
C LYS A 71 24.36 -13.25 20.38
N GLU A 72 25.40 -12.43 20.48
CA GLU A 72 26.80 -12.89 20.52
C GLU A 72 27.08 -13.74 21.76
N ALA A 73 26.49 -13.41 22.91
CA ALA A 73 26.59 -14.26 24.11
C ALA A 73 25.92 -15.64 23.92
N GLN A 74 24.97 -15.75 23.00
CA GLN A 74 24.33 -17.00 22.57
C GLN A 74 25.10 -17.67 21.41
N GLY A 75 26.21 -17.10 20.96
CA GLY A 75 27.06 -17.61 19.87
C GLY A 75 26.62 -17.20 18.46
N TYR A 76 25.61 -16.33 18.33
CA TYR A 76 25.16 -15.81 17.04
C TYR A 76 26.04 -14.67 16.56
N ASP A 77 26.33 -14.67 15.27
CA ASP A 77 26.70 -13.48 14.51
C ASP A 77 25.48 -12.94 13.76
N LYS A 78 25.67 -11.82 13.06
CA LYS A 78 24.57 -11.16 12.33
C LYS A 78 23.95 -12.10 11.29
N GLU A 79 24.77 -12.85 10.56
CA GLU A 79 24.31 -13.77 9.49
C GLU A 79 23.55 -14.98 10.06
N ALA A 80 24.04 -15.63 11.12
CA ALA A 80 23.30 -16.72 11.76
C ALA A 80 22.00 -16.18 12.40
N TYR A 81 22.00 -14.97 12.93
CA TYR A 81 20.80 -14.38 13.50
C TYR A 81 19.73 -14.11 12.41
N GLU A 82 20.12 -13.57 11.25
CA GLU A 82 19.27 -13.41 10.07
C GLU A 82 18.67 -14.73 9.57
N HIS A 83 19.50 -15.78 9.51
CA HIS A 83 19.04 -17.13 9.17
C HIS A 83 18.04 -17.67 10.21
N SER A 84 18.27 -17.44 11.51
CA SER A 84 17.35 -17.86 12.57
C SER A 84 15.99 -17.16 12.48
N CYS A 85 15.97 -15.86 12.16
CA CYS A 85 14.75 -15.10 11.92
C CYS A 85 13.99 -15.63 10.70
N SER A 86 14.73 -15.98 9.64
CA SER A 86 14.16 -16.59 8.43
C SER A 86 13.54 -17.97 8.72
N LEU A 87 14.17 -18.79 9.56
CA LEU A 87 13.61 -20.07 10.02
C LEU A 87 12.35 -19.87 10.88
N ALA A 88 12.35 -18.89 11.78
CA ALA A 88 11.19 -18.58 12.62
C ALA A 88 9.99 -18.09 11.78
N ALA A 89 10.24 -17.28 10.75
CA ALA A 89 9.24 -16.87 9.77
C ALA A 89 8.68 -18.07 8.99
N ARG A 90 9.53 -19.00 8.54
CA ARG A 90 9.10 -20.24 7.86
C ARG A 90 8.38 -21.22 8.78
N THR A 91 8.71 -21.26 10.07
CA THR A 91 8.02 -22.10 11.07
C THR A 91 6.64 -21.53 11.40
N SER A 92 6.49 -20.20 11.34
CA SER A 92 5.18 -19.52 11.39
C SER A 92 4.33 -19.71 10.12
N MET A 93 4.87 -20.35 9.07
CA MET A 93 4.13 -20.75 7.86
C MET A 93 3.58 -22.18 7.90
N VAL A 94 3.77 -22.93 9.00
CA VAL A 94 2.94 -24.13 9.24
C VAL A 94 1.56 -23.65 9.70
N VAL A 95 0.66 -23.60 8.74
CA VAL A 95 -0.76 -23.23 8.84
C VAL A 95 -1.42 -23.84 10.09
N PRO A 96 -1.82 -23.05 11.11
CA PRO A 96 -3.02 -23.39 11.84
C PRO A 96 -4.19 -23.19 10.88
N GLU A 97 -5.07 -24.18 10.77
CA GLU A 97 -6.31 -24.12 10.00
C GLU A 97 -6.91 -22.71 10.09
N ARG A 98 -6.96 -22.04 8.94
CA ARG A 98 -7.59 -20.73 8.78
C ARG A 98 -9.00 -20.81 9.36
N ALA A 99 -9.21 -20.09 10.47
CA ALA A 99 -10.50 -19.50 10.73
C ALA A 99 -10.89 -18.68 9.49
N GLN A 100 -11.98 -19.08 8.85
CA GLN A 100 -12.60 -18.39 7.75
C GLN A 100 -12.94 -16.94 8.17
N GLY A 101 -12.70 -15.97 7.29
CA GLY A 101 -13.40 -14.68 7.34
C GLY A 101 -12.56 -13.39 7.34
N LYS A 102 -11.70 -13.16 6.34
CA LYS A 102 -11.50 -11.81 5.79
C LYS A 102 -11.39 -11.93 4.27
N ALA A 103 -12.38 -11.42 3.55
CA ALA A 103 -12.32 -11.34 2.09
C ALA A 103 -11.15 -10.42 1.71
N SER A 104 -10.18 -10.93 0.95
CA SER A 104 -9.13 -10.13 0.33
C SER A 104 -9.77 -9.10 -0.60
N LYS A 105 -9.47 -7.80 -0.42
CA LYS A 105 -9.94 -6.77 -1.35
C LYS A 105 -9.51 -7.12 -2.79
N PRO A 106 -10.38 -6.92 -3.81
CA PRO A 106 -10.02 -7.19 -5.19
C PRO A 106 -8.86 -6.29 -5.61
N SER A 107 -7.79 -6.88 -6.14
CA SER A 107 -6.61 -6.15 -6.62
C SER A 107 -6.73 -5.88 -8.12
N PHE A 108 -6.37 -4.66 -8.53
CA PHE A 108 -6.41 -4.22 -9.91
C PHE A 108 -5.01 -3.80 -10.40
N TYR A 109 -4.80 -3.92 -11.70
CA TYR A 109 -3.57 -3.55 -12.39
C TYR A 109 -3.89 -2.74 -13.65
N LEU A 110 -3.01 -1.82 -14.00
CA LEU A 110 -2.95 -1.22 -15.33
C LEU A 110 -1.98 -2.04 -16.18
N LEU A 111 -2.50 -2.70 -17.20
CA LEU A 111 -1.72 -3.34 -18.25
C LEU A 111 -1.38 -2.28 -19.30
N LYS A 112 -0.09 -2.09 -19.61
CA LYS A 112 0.31 -1.31 -20.78
C LYS A 112 -0.14 -2.03 -22.05
N LEU A 113 -0.78 -1.31 -22.97
CA LEU A 113 -1.21 -1.86 -24.25
C LEU A 113 -0.05 -1.80 -25.24
N ASP A 114 0.73 -2.87 -25.30
CA ASP A 114 1.85 -3.03 -26.23
C ASP A 114 2.01 -4.48 -26.70
N GLY A 115 2.82 -4.67 -27.75
CA GLY A 115 3.11 -5.98 -28.31
C GLY A 115 1.84 -6.80 -28.65
N PRO A 116 1.71 -8.05 -28.16
CA PRO A 116 0.54 -8.91 -28.34
C PRO A 116 -0.78 -8.35 -27.75
N PHE A 117 -0.70 -7.34 -26.88
CA PHE A 117 -1.82 -6.72 -26.19
C PHE A 117 -1.98 -5.24 -26.56
N SER A 118 -1.58 -4.85 -27.78
CA SER A 118 -1.68 -3.47 -28.27
C SER A 118 -3.11 -2.91 -28.37
N ASP A 119 -4.13 -3.78 -28.28
CA ASP A 119 -5.54 -3.39 -28.34
C ASP A 119 -6.33 -4.09 -27.23
N VAL A 120 -7.29 -3.38 -26.65
CA VAL A 120 -8.18 -3.87 -25.60
C VAL A 120 -8.99 -5.09 -26.06
N THR A 121 -9.28 -5.21 -27.36
CA THR A 121 -9.96 -6.37 -27.97
C THR A 121 -9.11 -7.64 -27.90
N HIS A 122 -7.78 -7.52 -28.06
CA HIS A 122 -6.86 -8.65 -27.88
C HIS A 122 -6.80 -9.07 -26.42
N VAL A 123 -6.76 -8.11 -25.49
CA VAL A 123 -6.82 -8.38 -24.04
C VAL A 123 -8.12 -9.11 -23.68
N LYS A 124 -9.26 -8.62 -24.18
CA LYS A 124 -10.57 -9.25 -23.97
C LYS A 124 -10.61 -10.69 -24.46
N SER A 125 -10.06 -10.94 -25.65
CA SER A 125 -10.07 -12.26 -26.27
C SER A 125 -9.13 -13.23 -25.53
N ALA A 126 -7.90 -12.78 -25.22
CA ALA A 126 -6.90 -13.59 -24.52
C ALA A 126 -7.34 -13.93 -23.09
N ALA A 127 -7.94 -12.98 -22.37
CA ALA A 127 -8.43 -13.21 -21.01
C ALA A 127 -9.89 -13.68 -20.92
N ARG A 128 -10.57 -13.89 -22.05
CA ARG A 128 -11.97 -14.33 -22.14
C ARG A 128 -12.92 -13.46 -21.31
N LEU A 129 -12.72 -12.14 -21.36
CA LEU A 129 -13.53 -11.20 -20.59
C LEU A 129 -14.91 -11.01 -21.23
N HIS A 130 -15.94 -10.94 -20.39
CA HIS A 130 -17.31 -10.67 -20.83
C HIS A 130 -17.45 -9.22 -21.34
N GLU A 131 -16.89 -8.27 -20.58
CA GLU A 131 -16.90 -6.84 -20.88
C GLU A 131 -15.54 -6.35 -21.34
N THR A 132 -15.54 -5.27 -22.12
CA THR A 132 -14.32 -4.62 -22.58
C THR A 132 -13.77 -3.77 -21.45
N PRO A 133 -12.55 -4.04 -20.95
CA PRO A 133 -11.99 -3.30 -19.83
C PRO A 133 -11.70 -1.83 -20.23
N PRO A 134 -11.88 -0.87 -19.31
CA PRO A 134 -11.68 0.54 -19.61
C PRO A 134 -10.22 0.84 -19.90
N ASP A 135 -9.99 1.70 -20.90
CA ASP A 135 -8.68 2.21 -21.30
C ASP A 135 -8.38 3.59 -20.72
N PHE A 136 -7.09 3.84 -20.52
CA PHE A 136 -6.54 5.08 -19.99
C PHE A 136 -5.42 5.53 -20.91
N SER A 137 -5.51 6.75 -21.42
CA SER A 137 -4.45 7.35 -22.22
C SER A 137 -3.55 8.22 -21.35
N GLY A 138 -2.25 8.16 -21.60
CA GLY A 138 -1.24 9.01 -20.99
C GLY A 138 -0.11 9.30 -21.96
N THR A 139 0.88 10.04 -21.50
CA THR A 139 2.14 10.29 -22.20
C THR A 139 3.28 9.79 -21.33
N ASP A 140 4.26 9.13 -21.94
CA ASP A 140 5.48 8.75 -21.22
C ASP A 140 6.45 9.93 -21.04
N ASP A 141 7.58 9.70 -20.38
CA ASP A 141 8.61 10.73 -20.13
C ASP A 141 9.22 11.31 -21.41
N SER A 142 9.03 10.65 -22.56
CA SER A 142 9.48 11.14 -23.88
C SER A 142 8.40 11.96 -24.59
N GLY A 143 7.20 12.06 -24.01
CA GLY A 143 6.04 12.72 -24.60
C GLY A 143 5.26 11.84 -25.58
N GLU A 144 5.60 10.55 -25.69
CA GLU A 144 4.92 9.64 -26.61
C GLU A 144 3.61 9.12 -25.98
N PRO A 145 2.52 9.01 -26.76
CA PRO A 145 1.25 8.54 -26.26
C PRO A 145 1.35 7.06 -25.86
N THR A 146 0.94 6.74 -24.65
CA THR A 146 0.84 5.38 -24.13
C THR A 146 -0.57 5.12 -23.63
N THR A 147 -1.06 3.91 -23.88
CA THR A 147 -2.39 3.49 -23.43
C THR A 147 -2.27 2.33 -22.46
N PHE A 148 -3.14 2.36 -21.46
CA PHE A 148 -3.24 1.35 -20.43
C PHE A 148 -4.66 0.82 -20.38
N CYS A 149 -4.81 -0.38 -19.84
CA CYS A 149 -6.10 -1.00 -19.62
C CYS A 149 -6.20 -1.56 -18.21
N LYS A 150 -7.32 -1.32 -17.52
CA LYS A 150 -7.51 -1.82 -16.14
C LYS A 150 -7.96 -3.28 -16.14
N VAL A 151 -7.21 -4.14 -15.47
CA VAL A 151 -7.44 -5.58 -15.36
C VAL A 151 -7.47 -6.03 -13.89
N SER A 152 -8.20 -7.10 -13.57
CA SER A 152 -8.17 -7.72 -12.24
C SER A 152 -6.94 -8.63 -12.07
N ALA A 153 -6.68 -9.08 -10.83
CA ALA A 153 -5.66 -10.09 -10.55
C ALA A 153 -5.88 -11.38 -11.34
N ASP A 154 -7.12 -11.88 -11.41
CA ASP A 154 -7.47 -13.11 -12.15
C ASP A 154 -7.23 -12.94 -13.66
N THR A 155 -7.59 -11.77 -14.20
CA THR A 155 -7.33 -11.42 -15.60
C THR A 155 -5.83 -11.38 -15.89
N LYS A 156 -5.04 -10.76 -15.00
CA LYS A 156 -3.58 -10.73 -15.11
C LYS A 156 -2.98 -12.14 -15.19
N GLU A 157 -3.40 -13.04 -14.31
CA GLU A 157 -2.93 -14.44 -14.33
C GLU A 157 -3.31 -15.15 -15.64
N THR A 158 -4.55 -14.95 -16.10
CA THR A 158 -5.02 -15.53 -17.36
C THR A 158 -4.20 -15.06 -18.57
N LEU A 159 -3.82 -13.77 -18.61
CA LEU A 159 -2.99 -13.23 -19.68
C LEU A 159 -1.56 -13.78 -19.67
N LEU A 160 -0.98 -13.97 -18.48
CA LEU A 160 0.35 -14.57 -18.33
C LEU A 160 0.36 -16.04 -18.75
N ASN A 161 -0.68 -16.79 -18.39
CA ASN A 161 -0.87 -18.17 -18.85
C ASN A 161 -1.04 -18.23 -20.36
N TYR A 162 -1.83 -17.32 -20.95
CA TYR A 162 -2.00 -17.23 -22.40
C TYR A 162 -0.67 -17.00 -23.14
N LEU A 163 0.18 -16.09 -22.66
CA LEU A 163 1.50 -15.85 -23.27
C LEU A 163 2.40 -17.08 -23.19
N SER A 164 2.35 -17.79 -22.06
CA SER A 164 3.11 -19.01 -21.83
C SER A 164 2.65 -20.15 -22.76
N ASP A 165 1.34 -20.32 -22.92
CA ASP A 165 0.74 -21.32 -23.82
C ASP A 165 1.08 -21.06 -25.29
N GLN A 166 1.21 -19.80 -25.69
CA GLN A 166 1.59 -19.39 -27.04
C GLN A 166 3.11 -19.39 -27.27
N GLY A 167 3.93 -19.65 -26.23
CA GLY A 167 5.39 -19.62 -26.33
C GLY A 167 5.97 -18.24 -26.66
N LEU A 168 5.24 -17.16 -26.35
CA LEU A 168 5.67 -15.79 -26.64
C LEU A 168 6.67 -15.32 -25.57
N GLN A 169 7.85 -14.85 -26.00
CA GLN A 169 8.86 -14.27 -25.08
C GLN A 169 8.53 -12.83 -24.64
N PHE A 170 7.28 -12.39 -24.83
CA PHE A 170 6.84 -11.05 -24.50
C PHE A 170 6.60 -10.90 -23.00
N GLN A 171 7.16 -9.86 -22.38
CA GLN A 171 6.94 -9.55 -20.97
C GLN A 171 5.98 -8.35 -20.83
N PRO A 172 4.69 -8.58 -20.53
CA PRO A 172 3.72 -7.52 -20.35
C PRO A 172 4.03 -6.66 -19.13
N THR A 173 3.83 -5.35 -19.26
CA THR A 173 4.02 -4.40 -18.15
C THR A 173 2.73 -4.23 -17.37
N PHE A 174 2.73 -4.62 -16.10
CA PHE A 174 1.62 -4.41 -15.17
C PHE A 174 2.01 -3.43 -14.07
N VAL A 175 1.26 -2.33 -13.93
CA VAL A 175 1.40 -1.38 -12.83
C VAL A 175 0.25 -1.61 -11.85
N ARG A 176 0.54 -1.73 -10.55
CA ARG A 176 -0.52 -1.89 -9.54
C ARG A 176 -1.42 -0.65 -9.54
N TYR A 177 -2.74 -0.87 -9.68
CA TYR A 177 -3.74 0.17 -9.61
C TYR A 177 -4.37 0.19 -8.22
N SER A 178 -3.75 0.94 -7.32
CA SER A 178 -4.24 1.16 -5.95
C SER A 178 -4.79 2.58 -5.83
N LYS A 179 -6.04 2.70 -5.40
CA LYS A 179 -6.73 3.99 -5.28
C LYS A 179 -7.56 4.00 -4.00
N ALA A 180 -7.54 5.10 -3.26
CA ALA A 180 -8.42 5.30 -2.12
C ALA A 180 -9.88 5.32 -2.56
N GLU A 181 -10.69 4.42 -2.02
CA GLU A 181 -12.08 4.26 -2.42
C GLU A 181 -12.93 5.41 -1.90
N LYS A 182 -13.86 5.92 -2.72
CA LYS A 182 -14.84 6.93 -2.33
C LYS A 182 -16.22 6.41 -2.66
N TYR A 183 -17.00 6.06 -1.64
CA TYR A 183 -18.37 5.57 -1.77
C TYR A 183 -19.29 6.31 -0.79
N LEU A 184 -19.59 7.56 -1.12
CA LEU A 184 -20.47 8.43 -0.34
C LEU A 184 -21.93 8.12 -0.68
N SER A 185 -22.67 7.59 0.28
CA SER A 185 -24.08 7.26 0.08
C SER A 185 -24.94 8.52 -0.11
N SER A 186 -25.92 8.47 -1.02
CA SER A 186 -26.93 9.52 -1.23
C SER A 186 -28.13 9.42 -0.29
N TRP A 187 -28.22 8.35 0.51
CA TRP A 187 -29.35 8.08 1.42
C TRP A 187 -28.90 7.80 2.86
N SER A 188 -27.60 7.85 3.12
CA SER A 188 -27.02 7.64 4.45
C SER A 188 -25.83 8.58 4.64
N ALA A 189 -25.64 9.02 5.89
CA ALA A 189 -24.42 9.74 6.27
C ALA A 189 -23.15 8.87 6.11
N TYR A 190 -23.28 7.55 5.93
CA TYR A 190 -22.12 6.68 5.71
C TYR A 190 -21.38 6.99 4.37
N PRO A 191 -20.04 6.95 4.37
CA PRO A 191 -19.15 7.03 5.53
C PRO A 191 -18.96 8.49 5.97
N THR A 192 -19.07 8.75 7.27
CA THR A 192 -18.70 10.04 7.89
C THR A 192 -17.87 9.77 9.14
N LEU A 193 -16.73 10.42 9.23
CA LEU A 193 -15.83 10.36 10.37
C LEU A 193 -16.56 10.76 11.66
N GLY A 194 -16.46 9.91 12.68
CA GLY A 194 -17.06 10.14 14.00
C GLY A 194 -18.57 9.91 14.06
N ILE A 195 -19.21 9.45 12.98
CA ILE A 195 -20.63 9.13 12.95
C ILE A 195 -20.84 7.65 12.63
N ASP A 196 -21.39 6.92 13.60
CA ASP A 196 -21.93 5.59 13.34
C ASP A 196 -23.31 5.70 12.68
N ALA A 197 -23.31 5.72 11.35
CA ALA A 197 -24.53 5.83 10.54
C ALA A 197 -25.49 4.63 10.69
N THR A 198 -25.11 3.55 11.39
CA THR A 198 -26.01 2.43 11.69
C THR A 198 -26.99 2.77 12.80
N MET A 199 -26.67 3.75 13.66
CA MET A 199 -27.53 4.10 14.79
C MET A 199 -28.77 4.91 14.35
N PRO A 200 -29.96 4.66 14.94
CA PRO A 200 -31.22 5.27 14.50
C PRO A 200 -31.24 6.80 14.45
N GLN A 201 -30.53 7.48 15.36
CA GLN A 201 -30.46 8.95 15.41
C GLN A 201 -29.74 9.57 14.20
N TYR A 202 -28.91 8.79 13.51
CA TYR A 202 -28.21 9.23 12.30
C TYR A 202 -28.92 8.80 11.02
N ARG A 203 -30.09 8.17 11.12
CA ARG A 203 -30.92 7.91 9.95
C ARG A 203 -31.37 9.22 9.33
N VAL A 204 -31.29 9.21 8.01
CA VAL A 204 -31.63 10.36 7.18
C VAL A 204 -33.06 10.15 6.67
N ASN A 205 -33.89 11.20 6.78
CA ASN A 205 -35.30 11.14 6.40
C ASN A 205 -35.57 11.81 5.03
N SER A 206 -34.59 12.49 4.45
CA SER A 206 -34.69 13.18 3.16
C SER A 206 -33.34 13.18 2.42
N MET A 207 -33.36 13.14 1.09
CA MET A 207 -32.16 13.25 0.25
C MET A 207 -31.51 14.64 0.31
N ASP A 208 -32.23 15.66 0.77
CA ASP A 208 -31.73 17.03 0.93
C ASP A 208 -31.10 17.30 2.30
N ASP A 209 -30.89 16.26 3.11
CA ASP A 209 -30.31 16.41 4.45
C ASP A 209 -28.85 16.89 4.36
N PRO A 210 -28.49 17.99 5.05
CA PRO A 210 -27.12 18.54 5.02
C PRO A 210 -26.03 17.56 5.47
N ARG A 211 -26.36 16.48 6.19
CA ARG A 211 -25.43 15.42 6.59
C ARG A 211 -24.96 14.56 5.41
N LEU A 212 -25.66 14.61 4.29
CA LEU A 212 -25.30 13.90 3.05
C LEU A 212 -24.28 14.68 2.21
N LEU A 213 -23.86 15.87 2.66
CA LEU A 213 -22.86 16.70 2.00
C LEU A 213 -21.46 16.44 2.57
N PRO A 214 -20.41 16.42 1.72
CA PRO A 214 -20.47 16.54 0.26
C PRO A 214 -21.09 15.31 -0.44
N ALA A 215 -21.69 15.50 -1.61
CA ALA A 215 -22.17 14.39 -2.44
C ALA A 215 -21.01 13.71 -3.21
N GLN A 216 -21.24 12.49 -3.71
CA GLN A 216 -20.23 11.66 -4.38
C GLN A 216 -19.43 12.40 -5.47
N ASN A 217 -20.10 13.20 -6.29
CA ASN A 217 -19.50 13.92 -7.43
C ASN A 217 -19.62 15.44 -7.29
N GLN A 218 -19.67 15.95 -6.05
CA GLN A 218 -19.76 17.38 -5.78
C GLN A 218 -18.38 18.04 -5.85
N TYR A 219 -18.27 19.08 -6.68
CA TYR A 219 -17.09 19.93 -6.80
C TYR A 219 -17.49 21.40 -6.93
N PRO A 220 -16.68 22.36 -6.47
CA PRO A 220 -15.45 22.13 -5.69
C PRO A 220 -15.77 21.59 -4.28
N VAL A 221 -14.81 20.90 -3.66
CA VAL A 221 -14.99 20.28 -2.35
C VAL A 221 -13.73 20.45 -1.48
N TRP A 222 -13.94 20.75 -0.21
CA TRP A 222 -12.84 20.87 0.76
C TRP A 222 -12.34 19.49 1.17
N TYR A 223 -11.03 19.28 1.05
CA TYR A 223 -10.32 18.13 1.59
C TYR A 223 -9.46 18.54 2.77
N PHE A 224 -9.48 17.75 3.83
CA PHE A 224 -8.57 17.88 4.97
C PHE A 224 -7.40 16.90 4.83
N PHE A 225 -6.18 17.43 4.91
CA PHE A 225 -4.92 16.71 4.86
C PHE A 225 -4.19 16.81 6.21
N TYR A 226 -3.73 15.66 6.70
CA TYR A 226 -2.98 15.54 7.97
C TYR A 226 -1.58 14.93 7.77
N GLY A 227 -1.29 14.43 6.57
CA GLY A 227 -0.08 13.72 6.17
C GLY A 227 0.81 14.51 5.20
N THR A 228 1.47 13.78 4.30
CA THR A 228 2.37 14.33 3.26
C THR A 228 1.64 15.16 2.21
N LEU A 229 0.35 14.92 1.99
CA LEU A 229 -0.48 15.78 1.14
C LEU A 229 -0.59 17.23 1.66
N GLY A 230 -0.26 17.50 2.93
CA GLY A 230 -0.16 18.86 3.45
C GLY A 230 1.12 19.60 3.03
N ASP A 231 2.06 18.93 2.37
CA ASP A 231 3.29 19.53 1.85
C ASP A 231 3.04 20.16 0.46
N PRO A 232 3.32 21.46 0.26
CA PRO A 232 3.18 22.11 -1.04
C PRO A 232 3.96 21.44 -2.17
N SER A 233 5.14 20.89 -1.89
CA SER A 233 5.99 20.23 -2.90
C SER A 233 5.36 18.94 -3.43
N VAL A 234 4.67 18.19 -2.57
CA VAL A 234 3.97 16.96 -2.93
C VAL A 234 2.78 17.29 -3.82
N LEU A 235 1.95 18.26 -3.42
CA LEU A 235 0.75 18.61 -4.19
C LEU A 235 1.07 19.27 -5.51
N LYS A 236 2.10 20.13 -5.55
CA LYS A 236 2.59 20.74 -6.79
C LYS A 236 3.06 19.68 -7.79
N ARG A 237 3.80 18.66 -7.32
CA ARG A 237 4.22 17.54 -8.17
C ARG A 237 3.03 16.72 -8.66
N LEU A 238 2.00 16.56 -7.83
CA LEU A 238 0.86 15.70 -8.13
C LEU A 238 -0.18 16.35 -9.04
N LEU A 239 -0.46 17.64 -8.83
CA LEU A 239 -1.52 18.38 -9.53
C LEU A 239 -0.98 19.38 -10.57
N GLY A 240 0.32 19.64 -10.59
CA GLY A 240 0.95 20.59 -11.50
C GLY A 240 0.63 22.07 -11.20
N CYS A 241 -0.06 22.36 -10.09
CA CYS A 241 -0.46 23.71 -9.69
C CYS A 241 0.14 24.11 -8.34
N GLU A 242 0.26 25.42 -8.10
CA GLU A 242 0.64 25.94 -6.78
C GLU A 242 -0.53 25.77 -5.80
N PRO A 243 -0.35 25.02 -4.70
CA PRO A 243 -1.45 24.72 -3.79
C PRO A 243 -1.76 25.87 -2.83
N SER A 244 -3.05 26.19 -2.66
CA SER A 244 -3.52 27.14 -1.65
C SER A 244 -4.09 26.40 -0.45
N TYR A 245 -3.31 26.34 0.63
CA TYR A 245 -3.73 25.70 1.88
C TYR A 245 -4.30 26.70 2.88
N HIS A 246 -5.21 26.19 3.69
CA HIS A 246 -5.77 26.89 4.84
C HIS A 246 -5.58 26.04 6.09
N PRO A 247 -4.99 26.56 7.18
CA PRO A 247 -4.92 25.84 8.44
C PRO A 247 -6.30 25.40 8.88
N ALA A 248 -6.43 24.12 9.21
CA ALA A 248 -7.72 23.54 9.56
C ALA A 248 -7.55 22.39 10.54
N SER A 249 -8.68 21.94 11.07
CA SER A 249 -8.72 20.81 11.99
C SER A 249 -9.99 19.99 11.83
N VAL A 250 -9.95 18.73 12.27
CA VAL A 250 -11.09 17.81 12.18
C VAL A 250 -11.30 17.13 13.53
N ALA A 251 -12.52 17.20 14.03
CA ALA A 251 -12.95 16.55 15.28
C ALA A 251 -13.24 15.05 15.09
N HIS A 252 -13.34 14.32 16.20
CA HIS A 252 -13.69 12.88 16.22
C HIS A 252 -12.69 12.00 15.46
N ALA A 253 -11.44 12.45 15.37
CA ALA A 253 -10.33 11.71 14.80
C ALA A 253 -9.16 11.63 15.78
N THR A 254 -8.36 10.58 15.65
CA THR A 254 -7.04 10.48 16.26
C THR A 254 -6.03 10.17 15.17
N LEU A 255 -4.87 10.81 15.26
CA LEU A 255 -3.74 10.47 14.41
C LEU A 255 -2.90 9.40 15.09
N LYS A 256 -2.66 8.30 14.37
CA LYS A 256 -1.75 7.21 14.75
C LYS A 256 -0.61 7.10 13.74
N THR A 257 0.37 6.28 14.08
CA THR A 257 1.45 5.90 13.18
C THR A 257 1.23 4.48 12.68
N TRP A 258 1.52 4.24 11.40
CA TRP A 258 1.52 2.93 10.77
C TRP A 258 2.86 2.69 10.08
N GLY A 259 3.46 1.51 10.29
CA GLY A 259 4.74 1.15 9.68
C GLY A 259 5.90 2.05 10.14
N GLY A 260 5.81 2.58 11.36
CA GLY A 260 6.79 3.47 11.99
C GLY A 260 6.95 4.87 11.36
N LYS A 261 6.46 5.10 10.13
CA LYS A 261 6.69 6.34 9.37
C LYS A 261 5.44 7.00 8.79
N TYR A 262 4.34 6.27 8.60
CA TYR A 262 3.14 6.78 7.96
C TYR A 262 2.11 7.26 8.97
N LYS A 263 1.45 8.38 8.66
CA LYS A 263 0.38 8.92 9.48
C LYS A 263 -0.95 8.29 9.09
N ALA A 264 -1.65 7.71 10.07
CA ALA A 264 -2.94 7.07 9.89
C ALA A 264 -4.01 7.82 10.69
N LEU A 265 -4.96 8.46 10.00
CA LEU A 265 -6.14 9.04 10.66
C LEU A 265 -7.18 7.94 10.88
N VAL A 266 -7.55 7.75 12.15
CA VAL A 266 -8.56 6.78 12.59
C VAL A 266 -9.68 7.47 13.35
N GLU A 267 -10.83 6.83 13.41
CA GLU A 267 -12.00 7.33 14.15
C GLU A 267 -11.75 7.40 15.65
N SER A 268 -12.29 8.43 16.28
CA SER A 268 -12.32 8.62 17.72
C SER A 268 -13.71 9.07 18.16
N PHE A 269 -14.31 8.35 19.09
CA PHE A 269 -15.59 8.72 19.70
C PHE A 269 -15.44 9.68 20.89
N ASP A 270 -14.21 10.12 21.19
CA ASP A 270 -13.95 11.18 22.16
C ASP A 270 -14.11 12.56 21.50
N ASP A 271 -15.14 13.29 21.92
CA ASP A 271 -15.51 14.62 21.43
C ASP A 271 -14.41 15.69 21.63
N LYS A 272 -13.42 15.42 22.49
CA LYS A 272 -12.31 16.35 22.74
C LYS A 272 -11.12 16.14 21.80
N LYS A 273 -11.11 15.05 21.03
CA LYS A 273 -10.00 14.76 20.13
C LYS A 273 -10.20 15.42 18.78
N GLU A 274 -9.17 16.15 18.40
CA GLU A 274 -9.09 16.89 17.16
C GLU A 274 -7.71 16.69 16.53
N VAL A 275 -7.68 16.56 15.21
CA VAL A 275 -6.45 16.46 14.43
C VAL A 275 -6.24 17.77 13.68
N GLN A 276 -5.06 18.37 13.85
CA GLN A 276 -4.64 19.58 13.15
C GLN A 276 -4.02 19.21 11.79
N GLY A 277 -4.25 20.03 10.78
CA GLY A 277 -3.78 19.80 9.43
C GLY A 277 -4.01 20.99 8.50
N GLN A 278 -4.18 20.70 7.22
CA GLN A 278 -4.40 21.69 6.17
C GLN A 278 -5.68 21.35 5.42
N ALA A 279 -6.49 22.35 5.09
CA ALA A 279 -7.58 22.22 4.15
C ALA A 279 -7.15 22.71 2.77
N PHE A 280 -7.55 21.95 1.75
CA PHE A 280 -7.31 22.25 0.35
C PHE A 280 -8.62 22.14 -0.43
N LEU A 281 -8.88 23.09 -1.33
CA LEU A 281 -10.10 23.08 -2.16
C LEU A 281 -9.81 22.30 -3.45
N VAL A 282 -10.40 21.12 -3.56
CA VAL A 282 -10.32 20.29 -4.76
C VAL A 282 -11.37 20.77 -5.76
N GLU A 283 -10.93 21.22 -6.93
CA GLU A 283 -11.78 21.92 -7.90
C GLU A 283 -12.53 20.99 -8.84
N ASN A 284 -11.98 19.80 -9.11
CA ASN A 284 -12.52 18.87 -10.10
C ASN A 284 -12.16 17.41 -9.78
N GLN A 285 -12.78 16.51 -10.53
CA GLN A 285 -12.62 15.07 -10.38
C GLN A 285 -11.20 14.56 -10.67
N ASP A 286 -10.47 15.19 -11.61
CA ASP A 286 -9.12 14.75 -11.98
C ASP A 286 -8.14 15.03 -10.85
N GLN A 287 -8.23 16.20 -10.22
CA GLN A 287 -7.47 16.51 -9.00
C GLN A 287 -7.78 15.50 -7.89
N GLU A 288 -9.06 15.21 -7.64
CA GLU A 288 -9.45 14.20 -6.65
C GLU A 288 -8.87 12.82 -6.98
N HIS A 289 -8.90 12.43 -8.25
CA HIS A 289 -8.40 11.13 -8.69
C HIS A 289 -6.90 10.99 -8.45
N CYS A 290 -6.11 12.03 -8.74
CA CYS A 290 -4.68 12.06 -8.43
C CYS A 290 -4.41 11.89 -6.92
N LEU A 291 -5.19 12.56 -6.07
CA LEU A 291 -5.06 12.43 -4.61
C LEU A 291 -5.39 11.02 -4.13
N GLN A 292 -6.45 10.43 -4.67
CA GLN A 292 -6.85 9.07 -4.33
C GLN A 292 -5.81 8.02 -4.77
N LEU A 293 -5.14 8.23 -5.91
CA LEU A 293 -4.04 7.36 -6.35
C LEU A 293 -2.81 7.50 -5.45
N TYR A 294 -2.49 8.72 -5.01
CA TYR A 294 -1.38 8.96 -4.09
C TYR A 294 -1.57 8.26 -2.73
N GLU A 295 -2.78 8.33 -2.17
CA GLU A 295 -3.09 7.71 -0.87
C GLU A 295 -3.26 6.19 -0.95
N THR A 296 -3.61 5.65 -2.12
CA THR A 296 -3.74 4.19 -2.39
C THR A 296 -4.92 3.51 -1.68
N ASP A 297 -5.08 2.20 -1.89
CA ASP A 297 -6.13 1.34 -1.31
C ASP A 297 -6.00 1.10 0.20
N LYS A 298 -4.97 1.70 0.83
CA LYS A 298 -4.78 1.75 2.29
C LYS A 298 -5.77 2.69 2.98
N TYR A 299 -6.26 3.70 2.27
CA TYR A 299 -7.19 4.68 2.78
C TYR A 299 -8.53 4.63 2.02
N ASP A 300 -9.57 5.14 2.65
CA ASP A 300 -10.83 5.47 2.00
C ASP A 300 -11.15 6.96 2.18
N VAL A 301 -11.97 7.50 1.29
CA VAL A 301 -12.45 8.87 1.35
C VAL A 301 -13.76 8.88 2.10
N VAL A 302 -13.81 9.66 3.17
CA VAL A 302 -14.99 9.78 4.04
C VAL A 302 -15.39 11.24 4.22
N ARG A 303 -16.68 11.48 4.52
CA ARG A 303 -17.11 12.81 4.94
C ARG A 303 -16.54 13.16 6.30
N CYS A 304 -16.26 14.43 6.53
CA CYS A 304 -15.84 14.96 7.81
C CYS A 304 -16.33 16.39 8.01
N GLU A 305 -16.26 16.86 9.25
CA GLU A 305 -16.47 18.26 9.59
C GLU A 305 -15.11 18.93 9.79
N ILE A 306 -14.78 19.84 8.89
CA ILE A 306 -13.53 20.60 8.88
C ILE A 306 -13.78 21.93 9.58
N GLN A 307 -12.97 22.24 10.58
CA GLN A 307 -12.94 23.53 11.23
C GLN A 307 -11.86 24.39 10.59
N LEU A 308 -12.28 25.48 9.95
CA LEU A 308 -11.44 26.40 9.18
C LEU A 308 -11.83 27.83 9.52
N ASP A 309 -10.87 28.64 9.99
CA ASP A 309 -11.08 30.02 10.43
C ASP A 309 -12.24 30.19 11.44
N GLY A 310 -12.38 29.23 12.36
CA GLY A 310 -13.46 29.21 13.35
C GLY A 310 -14.85 28.84 12.79
N LYS A 311 -14.95 28.49 11.51
CA LYS A 311 -16.19 28.01 10.87
C LYS A 311 -16.13 26.50 10.66
N LYS A 312 -17.27 25.84 10.82
CA LYS A 312 -17.43 24.41 10.53
C LYS A 312 -17.92 24.25 9.09
N LEU A 313 -17.18 23.48 8.30
CA LEU A 313 -17.44 23.19 6.90
C LEU A 313 -17.58 21.68 6.72
N LYS A 314 -18.44 21.26 5.79
CA LYS A 314 -18.50 19.86 5.37
C LYS A 314 -17.44 19.62 4.30
N GLY A 315 -16.65 18.57 4.48
CA GLY A 315 -15.57 18.23 3.57
C GLY A 315 -15.28 16.74 3.57
N LEU A 316 -14.18 16.39 2.95
CA LEU A 316 -13.71 15.03 2.80
C LEU A 316 -12.32 14.87 3.42
N THR A 317 -11.97 13.66 3.81
CA THR A 317 -10.61 13.33 4.22
C THR A 317 -10.31 11.87 3.89
N PHE A 318 -9.04 11.50 3.93
CA PHE A 318 -8.59 10.12 3.78
C PHE A 318 -8.56 9.46 5.16
N ARG A 319 -9.32 8.40 5.38
CA ARG A 319 -9.30 7.63 6.63
C ARG A 319 -8.54 6.33 6.38
N PHE A 320 -7.68 5.95 7.31
CA PHE A 320 -6.92 4.71 7.20
C PHE A 320 -7.83 3.50 7.40
N THR A 321 -7.76 2.51 6.51
CA THR A 321 -8.62 1.30 6.54
C THR A 321 -7.89 0.05 7.02
N GLY A 322 -6.61 0.16 7.38
CA GLY A 322 -5.80 -0.94 7.88
C GLY A 322 -5.78 -1.05 9.41
N ASP A 323 -5.08 -2.06 9.89
CA ASP A 323 -4.75 -2.21 11.31
C ASP A 323 -3.59 -1.26 11.64
N VAL A 324 -3.80 -0.41 12.64
CA VAL A 324 -2.79 0.54 13.14
C VAL A 324 -1.86 -0.14 14.15
N ASP A 325 -0.61 0.32 14.24
CA ASP A 325 0.30 -0.16 15.27
C ASP A 325 -0.29 0.18 16.67
N PRO A 326 -0.10 -0.69 17.68
CA PRO A 326 -0.65 -0.53 19.03
C PRO A 326 -0.37 0.82 19.68
#